data_AF-A0A8J5I1G3-F1
#
_entry.id   AF-A0A8J5I1G3-F1
#
_cell.length_a   1.000
_cell.length_b   1.000
_cell.length_c   1.000
_cell.angle_alpha   90.00
_cell.angle_beta   90.00
_cell.angle_gamma   90.00
#
_symmetry.space_group_name_H-M   'P 1'
#
loop_
_entity.id
_entity.type
_entity.pdbx_description
1 polymer ?
#
loop_
_entity_poly.entity_id
_entity_poly.type
_entity_poly.pdbx_seq_one_letter_code
_entity_poly.pdbx_strand_id
1 'polypeptide(L)'
;MSVSSDPGCAGKKPPKRLGGMAEALSIASDLGFRIPAVQEDQQNLSNSICGDKGDDLIRVLRQLTTVQRNIANLQVELQGRKDDKNVAHLTHVSEMEKKCESLARITAILKDVIQNKDRIISRLQQPYSLDCIPVEAEYQKQFSELLLKAASDYGALTAAVADFQWCQNFKEPPTIWGEMLRPIPAALASCTRFFEAMSAMRDSFATLQRFRVSNSSSPMTPSDSSGGDSKFVTPSPQWREGTTRSDDSLVDDSWRQQQDLTLEASDEISHRRLSWPSPVKKGL
;
A
#
# COMPACT_ATOMS: atom_id res chain seq x y z
N MET A 1 -3.49 90.21 20.33
CA MET A 1 -3.02 90.41 21.71
C MET A 1 -1.58 89.94 21.76
N SER A 2 -0.61 90.85 21.75
CA SER A 2 -0.07 91.56 22.94
C SER A 2 0.93 90.64 23.68
N VAL A 3 2.21 90.68 23.27
CA VAL A 3 3.37 91.34 23.92
C VAL A 3 3.84 90.69 25.23
N SER A 4 5.12 90.29 25.25
CA SER A 4 6.11 90.57 26.31
C SER A 4 7.40 89.79 25.99
N SER A 5 8.42 90.35 25.33
CA SER A 5 9.53 91.18 25.85
C SER A 5 10.21 90.67 27.13
N ASP A 6 11.51 90.37 26.98
CA ASP A 6 12.56 90.02 27.95
C ASP A 6 12.57 90.86 29.25
N PRO A 7 13.36 90.44 30.26
CA PRO A 7 14.61 91.17 30.43
C PRO A 7 15.83 90.30 30.83
N GLY A 8 16.89 90.47 30.05
CA GLY A 8 18.30 90.67 30.44
C GLY A 8 18.91 89.97 31.67
N CYS A 9 20.11 89.41 31.49
CA CYS A 9 21.29 89.95 32.16
C CYS A 9 22.60 89.39 31.59
N ALA A 10 23.58 90.29 31.47
CA ALA A 10 25.02 90.07 31.57
C ALA A 10 25.73 89.21 30.51
N GLY A 11 26.33 89.91 29.55
CA GLY A 11 27.44 89.38 28.78
C GLY A 11 28.60 88.90 29.67
N LYS A 12 29.14 87.73 29.35
CA LYS A 12 30.50 87.33 29.75
C LYS A 12 31.17 86.63 28.57
N LYS A 13 32.40 87.09 28.32
CA LYS A 13 33.38 86.70 27.30
C LYS A 13 33.43 85.17 27.10
N PRO A 14 33.83 84.66 25.90
CA PRO A 14 34.01 83.22 25.71
C PRO A 14 35.02 82.71 26.75
N PRO A 15 34.64 81.83 27.69
CA PRO A 15 35.60 81.29 28.62
C PRO A 15 36.51 80.36 27.83
N LYS A 16 37.82 80.66 27.90
CA LYS A 16 38.89 79.75 27.47
C LYS A 16 38.54 78.34 27.95
N ARG A 17 38.59 77.36 27.03
CA ARG A 17 38.41 75.92 27.31
C ARG A 17 39.08 75.56 28.64
N LEU A 18 38.28 75.49 29.70
CA LEU A 18 38.66 74.91 30.97
C LEU A 18 38.41 73.42 30.83
N GLY A 19 39.42 72.59 31.13
CA GLY A 19 39.34 71.14 30.98
C GLY A 19 38.14 70.54 31.74
N GLY A 20 37.69 69.35 31.32
CA GLY A 20 36.37 68.81 31.65
C GLY A 20 35.99 68.74 33.14
N MET A 21 36.95 68.68 34.07
CA MET A 21 36.64 68.68 35.50
C MET A 21 36.21 70.05 36.03
N ALA A 22 36.77 71.14 35.51
CA ALA A 22 36.40 72.49 35.91
C ALA A 22 35.00 72.91 35.37
N GLU A 23 34.62 72.38 34.20
CA GLU A 23 33.28 72.54 33.64
C GLU A 23 32.24 71.77 34.47
N ALA A 24 32.52 70.51 34.83
CA ALA A 24 31.66 69.71 35.69
C ALA A 24 31.47 70.33 37.09
N LEU A 25 32.53 70.90 37.68
CA LEU A 25 32.45 71.60 38.96
C LEU A 25 31.68 72.92 38.85
N SER A 26 31.80 73.66 37.74
CA SER A 26 31.02 74.88 37.50
C SER A 26 29.52 74.56 37.38
N ILE A 27 29.17 73.51 36.63
CA ILE A 27 27.77 73.08 36.48
C ILE A 27 27.19 72.61 37.82
N ALA A 28 27.97 71.88 38.64
CA ALA A 28 27.53 71.46 39.96
C ALA A 28 27.27 72.65 40.90
N SER A 29 28.09 73.70 40.83
CA SER A 29 27.87 74.95 41.58
C SER A 29 26.61 75.68 41.12
N ASP A 30 26.35 75.75 39.81
CA ASP A 30 25.15 76.38 39.25
C ASP A 30 23.86 75.62 39.63
N LEU A 31 23.96 74.31 39.85
CA LEU A 31 22.88 73.46 40.35
C LEU A 31 22.72 73.51 41.88
N GLY A 32 23.47 74.37 42.57
CA GLY A 32 23.33 74.62 44.01
C GLY A 32 24.07 73.63 44.92
N PHE A 33 24.93 72.77 44.37
CA PHE A 33 25.74 71.86 45.18
C PHE A 33 26.95 72.58 45.77
N ARG A 34 27.11 72.52 47.10
CA ARG A 34 28.21 73.18 47.82
C ARG A 34 29.52 72.43 47.60
N ILE A 35 30.45 73.05 46.87
CA ILE A 35 31.79 72.51 46.63
C ILE A 35 32.63 72.70 47.91
N PRO A 36 33.16 71.62 48.52
CA PRO A 36 34.01 71.73 49.71
C PRO A 36 35.34 72.42 49.36
N ALA A 37 35.78 73.35 50.22
CA ALA A 37 37.12 73.91 50.11
C ALA A 37 38.15 72.82 50.38
N VAL A 38 39.12 72.66 49.49
CA VAL A 38 40.24 71.72 49.64
C VAL A 38 41.09 72.19 50.82
N GLN A 39 40.88 71.59 51.99
CA GLN A 39 41.78 71.64 53.12
C GLN A 39 42.58 70.33 53.09
N GLU A 40 43.90 70.45 52.95
CA GLU A 40 44.86 69.35 52.93
C GLU A 40 44.86 68.60 54.26
N ASP A 41 43.94 67.67 54.46
CA ASP A 41 43.99 66.66 55.54
C ASP A 41 43.30 65.36 55.09
N GLN A 42 43.58 64.96 53.84
CA GLN A 42 42.89 63.88 53.13
C GLN A 42 43.67 62.56 53.13
N GLN A 43 44.51 62.30 54.14
CA GLN A 43 45.40 61.12 54.13
C GLN A 43 45.04 59.99 55.10
N ASN A 44 44.18 60.19 56.11
CA ASN A 44 44.01 59.16 57.16
C ASN A 44 42.61 58.56 57.33
N LEU A 45 41.65 58.86 56.45
CA LEU A 45 40.32 58.20 56.44
C LEU A 45 39.97 57.57 55.07
N SER A 46 40.84 57.70 54.08
CA SER A 46 40.57 57.36 52.67
C SER A 46 40.92 55.91 52.30
N ASN A 47 41.74 55.23 53.10
CA ASN A 47 42.42 54.00 52.67
C ASN A 47 41.72 52.69 53.01
N SER A 48 40.54 52.70 53.66
CA SER A 48 39.85 51.45 54.04
C SER A 48 38.46 51.24 53.44
N ILE A 49 37.90 52.19 52.68
CA ILE A 49 36.52 52.09 52.14
C ILE A 49 36.46 52.28 50.61
N CYS A 50 37.55 52.71 49.96
CA CYS A 50 37.52 53.19 48.57
C CYS A 50 38.06 52.21 47.49
N GLY A 51 38.67 51.08 47.87
CA GLY A 51 39.17 50.09 46.90
C GLY A 51 38.07 49.17 46.37
N ASP A 52 37.35 48.52 47.29
CA ASP A 52 36.40 47.44 46.97
C ASP A 52 35.19 47.93 46.15
N LYS A 53 34.63 49.09 46.49
CA LYS A 53 33.48 49.68 45.76
C LYS A 53 33.84 50.16 44.35
N GLY A 54 35.08 50.63 44.15
CA GLY A 54 35.58 51.06 42.85
C GLY A 54 35.85 49.87 41.93
N ASP A 55 36.47 48.82 42.47
CA ASP A 55 36.73 47.57 41.76
C ASP A 55 35.43 46.83 41.40
N ASP A 56 34.44 46.82 42.31
CA ASP A 56 33.09 46.31 42.04
C ASP A 56 32.40 47.06 40.90
N LEU A 57 32.49 48.40 40.88
CA LEU A 57 31.92 49.21 39.79
C LEU A 57 32.60 48.90 38.46
N ILE A 58 33.94 48.81 38.44
CA ILE A 58 34.70 48.45 37.23
C ILE A 58 34.31 47.05 36.75
N ARG A 59 34.12 46.09 37.66
CA ARG A 59 33.64 44.73 37.33
C ARG A 59 32.25 44.77 36.70
N VAL A 60 31.31 45.52 37.29
CA VAL A 60 29.95 45.69 36.75
C VAL A 60 29.97 46.35 35.38
N LEU A 61 30.80 47.38 35.16
CA LEU A 61 30.91 48.03 33.84
C LEU A 61 31.48 47.10 32.76
N ARG A 62 32.47 46.26 33.11
CA ARG A 62 33.00 45.23 32.19
C ARG A 62 31.94 44.18 31.88
N GLN A 63 31.19 43.74 32.87
CA GLN A 63 30.07 42.81 32.68
C GLN A 63 28.98 43.44 31.80
N LEU A 64 28.60 44.69 32.06
CA LEU A 64 27.63 45.43 31.25
C LEU A 64 28.09 45.55 29.79
N THR A 65 29.37 45.87 29.57
CA THR A 65 29.96 45.92 28.22
C THR A 65 29.93 44.54 27.54
N THR A 66 30.14 43.47 28.31
CA THR A 66 30.08 42.10 27.80
C THR A 66 28.65 41.72 27.42
N VAL A 67 27.68 42.03 28.28
CA VAL A 67 26.26 41.82 28.02
C VAL A 67 25.79 42.65 26.82
N GLN A 68 26.20 43.91 26.71
CA GLN A 68 25.87 44.78 25.58
C GLN A 68 26.41 44.22 24.25
N ARG A 69 27.63 43.67 24.25
CA ARG A 69 28.19 42.97 23.08
C ARG A 69 27.40 41.70 22.76
N ASN A 70 27.04 40.91 23.77
CA ASN A 70 26.24 39.70 23.58
C ASN A 70 24.85 40.01 23.03
N ILE A 71 24.21 41.09 23.49
CA ILE A 71 22.92 41.56 22.97
C ILE A 71 23.05 41.94 21.49
N ALA A 72 24.10 42.70 21.12
CA ALA A 72 24.33 43.06 19.72
C ALA A 72 24.57 41.83 18.83
N ASN A 73 25.35 40.85 19.30
CA ASN A 73 25.58 39.60 18.57
C ASN A 73 24.28 38.81 18.37
N LEU A 74 23.46 38.66 19.43
CA LEU A 74 22.17 37.98 19.34
C LEU A 74 21.19 38.71 18.42
N GLN A 75 21.21 40.05 18.39
CA GLN A 75 20.39 40.83 17.46
C GLN A 75 20.76 40.55 16.01
N VAL A 76 22.07 40.49 15.70
CA VAL A 76 22.54 40.14 14.35
C VAL A 76 22.15 38.71 13.98
N GLU A 77 22.31 37.75 14.90
CA GLU A 77 21.92 36.36 14.62
C GLU A 77 20.42 36.21 14.41
N LEU A 78 19.59 36.85 15.26
CA LEU A 78 18.14 36.85 15.10
C LEU A 78 17.71 37.48 13.78
N GLN A 79 18.35 38.58 13.38
CA GLN A 79 18.08 39.22 12.09
C GLN A 79 18.48 38.29 10.93
N GLY A 80 19.64 37.65 11.01
CA GLY A 80 20.08 36.66 10.02
C GLY A 80 19.12 35.48 9.88
N ARG A 81 18.63 34.93 11.01
CA ARG A 81 17.62 33.84 11.01
C ARG A 81 16.28 34.28 10.43
N LYS A 82 15.87 35.53 10.71
CA LYS A 82 14.65 36.12 10.15
C LYS A 82 14.77 36.27 8.64
N ASP A 83 15.90 36.77 8.16
CA ASP A 83 16.15 36.97 6.73
C ASP A 83 16.29 35.62 6.01
N ASP A 84 16.97 34.64 6.58
CA ASP A 84 17.04 33.27 6.06
C ASP A 84 15.63 32.66 5.92
N LYS A 85 14.78 32.76 6.97
CA LYS A 85 13.39 32.29 6.89
C LYS A 85 12.60 32.99 5.77
N ASN A 86 12.82 34.28 5.55
CA ASN A 86 12.14 35.03 4.48
C ASN A 86 12.54 34.54 3.09
N VAL A 87 13.81 34.20 2.88
CA VAL A 87 14.30 33.72 1.57
C VAL A 87 14.29 32.19 1.44
N ALA A 88 13.96 31.46 2.51
CA ALA A 88 14.11 30.00 2.58
C ALA A 88 13.39 29.24 1.46
N HIS A 89 12.20 29.72 1.08
CA HIS A 89 11.40 29.16 -0.01
C HIS A 89 12.07 29.20 -1.40
N LEU A 90 13.17 29.95 -1.55
CA LEU A 90 13.98 30.05 -2.77
C LEU A 90 15.39 29.51 -2.57
N THR A 91 15.95 29.61 -1.36
CA THR A 91 17.34 29.23 -1.08
C THR A 91 17.49 27.81 -0.55
N HIS A 92 16.51 27.28 0.17
CA HIS A 92 16.59 25.93 0.73
C HIS A 92 16.30 24.91 -0.36
N VAL A 93 17.23 23.97 -0.52
CA VAL A 93 17.12 22.88 -1.52
C VAL A 93 15.85 22.06 -1.33
N SER A 94 15.45 21.81 -0.08
CA SER A 94 14.23 21.06 0.25
C SER A 94 12.94 21.72 -0.25
N GLU A 95 12.85 23.05 -0.21
CA GLU A 95 11.69 23.78 -0.74
C GLU A 95 11.69 23.79 -2.27
N MET A 96 12.87 23.85 -2.89
CA MET A 96 13.00 23.75 -4.35
C MET A 96 12.65 22.34 -4.85
N GLU A 97 13.07 21.30 -4.12
CA GLU A 97 12.78 19.90 -4.42
C GLU A 97 11.28 19.63 -4.38
N LYS A 98 10.57 20.09 -3.34
CA LYS A 98 9.10 20.04 -3.29
C LYS A 98 8.42 20.69 -4.50
N LYS A 99 8.96 21.83 -4.97
CA LYS A 99 8.44 22.50 -6.17
C LYS A 99 8.70 21.68 -7.43
N CYS A 100 9.90 21.11 -7.57
CA CYS A 100 10.24 20.19 -8.66
C CYS A 100 9.33 18.96 -8.67
N GLU A 101 9.08 18.33 -7.52
CA GLU A 101 8.15 17.20 -7.41
C GLU A 101 6.72 17.58 -7.81
N SER A 102 6.24 18.74 -7.35
CA SER A 102 4.91 19.24 -7.71
C SER A 102 4.78 19.48 -9.22
N LEU A 103 5.78 20.13 -9.82
CA LEU A 103 5.85 20.33 -11.27
C LEU A 103 5.93 19.01 -12.03
N ALA A 104 6.71 18.05 -11.54
CA ALA A 104 6.81 16.72 -12.14
C ALA A 104 5.46 15.99 -12.10
N ARG A 105 4.74 16.04 -10.98
CA ARG A 105 3.38 15.47 -10.87
C ARG A 105 2.41 16.12 -11.85
N ILE A 106 2.36 17.45 -11.90
CA ILE A 106 1.48 18.18 -12.82
C ILE A 106 1.84 17.84 -14.27
N THR A 107 3.14 17.77 -14.59
CA THR A 107 3.62 17.41 -15.93
C THR A 107 3.22 15.99 -16.30
N ALA A 108 3.30 15.04 -15.37
CA ALA A 108 2.87 13.66 -15.59
C ALA A 108 1.36 13.58 -15.87
N ILE A 109 0.54 14.27 -15.07
CA ILE A 109 -0.91 14.34 -15.28
C ILE A 109 -1.23 14.95 -16.65
N LEU A 110 -0.60 16.07 -17.00
CA LEU A 110 -0.84 16.74 -18.27
C LEU A 110 -0.42 15.86 -19.45
N LYS A 111 0.70 15.15 -19.33
CA LYS A 111 1.16 14.19 -20.34
C LYS A 111 0.15 13.06 -20.53
N ASP A 112 -0.40 12.51 -19.45
CA ASP A 112 -1.43 11.48 -19.51
C ASP A 112 -2.70 11.98 -20.21
N VAL A 113 -3.16 13.19 -19.90
CA VAL A 113 -4.31 13.81 -20.59
C VAL A 113 -4.05 13.98 -22.08
N ILE A 114 -2.84 14.44 -22.46
CA ILE A 114 -2.46 14.63 -23.86
C ILE A 114 -2.38 13.28 -24.60
N GLN A 115 -1.80 12.26 -23.97
CA GLN A 115 -1.72 10.92 -24.55
C GLN A 115 -3.09 10.28 -24.73
N ASN A 116 -4.03 10.52 -23.81
CA ASN A 116 -5.39 10.00 -23.88
C ASN A 116 -6.37 10.88 -24.66
N LYS A 117 -5.92 11.98 -25.29
CA LYS A 117 -6.82 13.00 -25.88
C LYS A 117 -7.86 12.42 -26.84
N ASP A 118 -7.47 11.52 -27.74
CA ASP A 118 -8.37 11.01 -28.79
C ASP A 118 -9.41 10.03 -28.21
N ARG A 119 -9.02 9.29 -27.17
CA ARG A 119 -9.93 8.44 -26.39
C ARG A 119 -10.94 9.29 -25.61
N ILE A 120 -10.48 10.37 -24.96
CA ILE A 120 -11.35 11.31 -24.24
C ILE A 120 -12.31 11.99 -25.23
N ILE A 121 -11.80 12.49 -26.36
CA ILE A 121 -12.61 13.09 -27.43
C ILE A 121 -13.66 12.10 -27.93
N SER A 122 -13.27 10.85 -28.23
CA SER A 122 -14.22 9.83 -28.70
C SER A 122 -15.32 9.56 -27.67
N ARG A 123 -14.98 9.50 -26.38
CA ARG A 123 -15.97 9.30 -25.30
C ARG A 123 -16.87 10.52 -25.10
N LEU A 124 -16.37 11.73 -25.28
CA LEU A 124 -17.15 12.96 -25.17
C LEU A 124 -18.02 13.22 -26.41
N GLN A 125 -17.55 12.80 -27.60
CA GLN A 125 -18.25 12.99 -28.87
C GLN A 125 -19.28 11.91 -29.16
N GLN A 126 -19.16 10.70 -28.60
CA GLN A 126 -20.20 9.68 -28.68
C GLN A 126 -21.23 9.93 -27.56
N PRO A 127 -22.35 10.64 -27.83
CA PRO A 127 -23.16 11.18 -26.74
C PRO A 127 -23.88 10.03 -26.04
N TYR A 128 -24.42 9.06 -26.78
CA TYR A 128 -25.24 7.97 -26.23
C TYR A 128 -25.33 6.83 -27.26
N SER A 129 -24.37 5.91 -27.31
CA SER A 129 -24.48 4.71 -28.19
C SER A 129 -24.12 3.39 -27.52
N LEU A 130 -24.08 3.37 -26.20
CA LEU A 130 -24.11 2.15 -25.40
C LEU A 130 -25.35 2.26 -24.52
N ASP A 131 -26.14 1.19 -24.41
CA ASP A 131 -27.29 1.10 -23.50
C ASP A 131 -26.86 1.56 -22.09
N CYS A 132 -27.04 2.84 -21.82
CA CYS A 132 -26.57 3.47 -20.61
C CYS A 132 -27.77 3.71 -19.72
N ILE A 133 -27.67 3.23 -18.49
CA ILE A 133 -28.62 3.56 -17.45
C ILE A 133 -28.16 4.92 -16.91
N PRO A 134 -28.94 6.01 -17.09
CA PRO A 134 -28.59 7.28 -16.47
C PRO A 134 -28.65 7.13 -14.95
N VAL A 135 -27.61 7.60 -14.27
CA VAL A 135 -27.51 7.55 -12.80
C VAL A 135 -27.12 8.92 -12.31
N GLU A 136 -27.92 9.48 -11.41
CA GLU A 136 -27.66 10.76 -10.76
C GLU A 136 -26.34 10.70 -9.99
N ALA A 137 -25.62 11.83 -9.95
CA ALA A 137 -24.27 11.89 -9.36
C ALA A 137 -24.23 11.39 -7.90
N GLU A 138 -25.31 11.58 -7.14
CA GLU A 138 -25.45 11.13 -5.75
C GLU A 138 -25.50 9.60 -5.60
N TYR A 139 -25.97 8.88 -6.63
CA TYR A 139 -26.13 7.42 -6.61
C TYR A 139 -25.02 6.68 -7.37
N GLN A 140 -24.12 7.38 -8.06
CA GLN A 140 -23.08 6.75 -8.88
C GLN A 140 -22.21 5.76 -8.10
N LYS A 141 -21.83 6.11 -6.86
CA LYS A 141 -21.03 5.22 -6.01
C LYS A 141 -21.79 3.93 -5.71
N GLN A 142 -23.01 4.04 -5.22
CA GLN A 142 -23.85 2.91 -4.84
C GLN A 142 -24.16 2.02 -6.05
N PHE A 143 -24.41 2.64 -7.21
CA PHE A 143 -24.64 1.93 -8.46
C PHE A 143 -23.40 1.17 -8.94
N SER A 144 -22.21 1.76 -8.83
CA SER A 144 -20.96 1.07 -9.18
C SER A 144 -20.66 -0.12 -8.26
N GLU A 145 -20.95 0.00 -6.96
CA GLU A 145 -20.83 -1.09 -6.00
C GLU A 145 -21.83 -2.21 -6.30
N LEU A 146 -23.08 -1.85 -6.65
CA LEU A 146 -24.11 -2.81 -7.07
C LEU A 146 -23.71 -3.56 -8.34
N LEU A 147 -23.17 -2.86 -9.34
CA LEU A 147 -22.69 -3.48 -10.57
C LEU A 147 -21.55 -4.46 -10.30
N LEU A 148 -20.60 -4.10 -9.42
CA LEU A 148 -19.49 -4.97 -9.08
C LEU A 148 -19.97 -6.25 -8.39
N LYS A 149 -20.96 -6.12 -7.49
CA LYS A 149 -21.58 -7.26 -6.80
C LYS A 149 -22.44 -8.11 -7.74
N ALA A 150 -23.20 -7.47 -8.63
CA ALA A 150 -23.96 -8.19 -9.65
C ALA A 150 -23.04 -8.93 -10.64
N ALA A 151 -21.89 -8.36 -10.98
CA ALA A 151 -20.90 -9.00 -11.83
C ALA A 151 -20.24 -10.21 -11.16
N SER A 152 -19.95 -10.14 -9.85
CA SER A 152 -19.43 -11.32 -9.12
C SER A 152 -20.45 -12.46 -9.07
N ASP A 153 -21.73 -12.11 -8.97
CA ASP A 153 -22.81 -13.08 -8.83
C ASP A 153 -23.40 -13.51 -10.18
N TYR A 154 -22.96 -12.90 -11.30
CA TYR A 154 -23.50 -13.15 -12.63
C TYR A 154 -23.36 -14.61 -13.08
N GLY A 155 -22.23 -15.25 -12.73
CA GLY A 155 -22.01 -16.68 -13.02
C GLY A 155 -23.01 -17.58 -12.29
N ALA A 156 -23.21 -17.33 -10.98
CA ALA A 156 -24.17 -18.06 -10.16
C ALA A 156 -25.62 -17.80 -10.61
N LEU A 157 -25.94 -16.56 -10.97
CA LEU A 157 -27.25 -16.18 -11.50
C LEU A 157 -27.54 -16.86 -12.83
N THR A 158 -26.57 -16.91 -13.74
CA THR A 158 -26.70 -17.59 -15.03
C THR A 158 -26.90 -19.10 -14.85
N ALA A 159 -26.15 -19.72 -13.95
CA ALA A 159 -26.32 -21.13 -13.60
C ALA A 159 -27.71 -21.39 -13.01
N ALA A 160 -28.16 -20.56 -12.06
CA ALA A 160 -29.49 -20.69 -11.47
C ALA A 160 -30.61 -20.52 -12.50
N VAL A 161 -30.50 -19.56 -13.43
CA VAL A 161 -31.47 -19.39 -14.53
C VAL A 161 -31.49 -20.62 -15.44
N ALA A 162 -30.32 -21.18 -15.76
CA ALA A 162 -30.23 -22.42 -16.53
C ALA A 162 -30.86 -23.61 -15.78
N ASP A 163 -30.62 -23.72 -14.47
CA ASP A 163 -31.23 -24.74 -13.61
C ASP A 163 -32.76 -24.59 -13.56
N PHE A 164 -33.28 -23.35 -13.46
CA PHE A 164 -34.72 -23.09 -13.53
C PHE A 164 -35.32 -23.46 -14.87
N GLN A 165 -34.65 -23.13 -15.98
CA GLN A 165 -35.09 -23.53 -17.33
C GLN A 165 -35.06 -25.05 -17.48
N TRP A 166 -34.02 -25.71 -16.95
CA TRP A 166 -33.93 -27.16 -16.92
C TRP A 166 -35.08 -27.77 -16.10
N CYS A 167 -35.37 -27.23 -14.92
CA CYS A 167 -36.49 -27.66 -14.07
C CYS A 167 -37.85 -27.46 -14.74
N GLN A 168 -38.03 -26.37 -15.50
CA GLN A 168 -39.28 -26.10 -16.23
C GLN A 168 -39.59 -27.13 -17.32
N ASN A 169 -38.60 -27.85 -17.82
CA ASN A 169 -38.81 -28.90 -18.82
C ASN A 169 -39.48 -30.16 -18.23
N PHE A 170 -39.54 -30.29 -16.90
CA PHE A 170 -40.18 -31.42 -16.24
C PHE A 170 -41.61 -31.06 -15.83
N LYS A 171 -42.56 -31.94 -16.15
CA LYS A 171 -43.97 -31.76 -15.80
C LYS A 171 -44.31 -32.39 -14.45
N GLU A 172 -43.45 -33.29 -13.98
CA GLU A 172 -43.59 -34.07 -12.78
C GLU A 172 -43.02 -33.34 -11.54
N PRO A 173 -43.67 -33.45 -10.36
CA PRO A 173 -43.17 -32.84 -9.15
C PRO A 173 -41.80 -33.39 -8.71
N PRO A 174 -40.96 -32.59 -8.01
CA PRO A 174 -39.60 -32.97 -7.60
C PRO A 174 -39.51 -34.28 -6.79
N THR A 175 -40.60 -34.65 -6.10
CA THR A 175 -40.69 -35.89 -5.32
C THR A 175 -40.49 -37.14 -6.18
N ILE A 176 -40.99 -37.15 -7.42
CA ILE A 176 -40.90 -38.31 -8.34
C ILE A 176 -39.46 -38.53 -8.78
N TRP A 177 -38.73 -37.46 -9.12
CA TRP A 177 -37.32 -37.52 -9.48
C TRP A 177 -36.45 -37.97 -8.31
N GLY A 178 -36.77 -37.50 -7.09
CA GLY A 178 -36.11 -37.95 -5.87
C GLY A 178 -36.22 -39.46 -5.66
N GLU A 179 -37.36 -40.07 -6.01
CA GLU A 179 -37.53 -41.53 -5.94
C GLU A 179 -36.78 -42.25 -7.06
N MET A 180 -36.82 -41.72 -8.29
CA MET A 180 -36.18 -42.32 -9.45
C MET A 180 -34.65 -42.25 -9.41
N LEU A 181 -34.09 -41.19 -8.82
CA LEU A 181 -32.64 -41.01 -8.68
C LEU A 181 -32.09 -41.73 -7.44
N ARG A 182 -32.92 -42.07 -6.45
CA ARG A 182 -32.53 -42.76 -5.20
C ARG A 182 -31.67 -44.02 -5.41
N PRO A 183 -31.90 -44.88 -6.43
CA PRO A 183 -31.08 -46.06 -6.66
C PRO A 183 -29.67 -45.77 -7.18
N ILE A 184 -29.42 -44.61 -7.80
CA ILE A 184 -28.14 -44.31 -8.48
C ILE A 184 -26.98 -44.21 -7.46
N PRO A 185 -27.07 -43.44 -6.36
CA PRO A 185 -26.02 -43.43 -5.34
C PRO A 185 -25.77 -44.81 -4.71
N ALA A 186 -26.84 -45.61 -4.53
CA ALA A 186 -26.71 -46.96 -4.00
C ALA A 186 -25.97 -47.90 -4.97
N ALA A 187 -26.23 -47.79 -6.27
CA ALA A 187 -25.51 -48.52 -7.31
C ALA A 187 -24.04 -48.07 -7.42
N LEU A 188 -23.77 -46.76 -7.36
CA LEU A 188 -22.39 -46.26 -7.34
C LEU A 188 -21.62 -46.75 -6.11
N ALA A 189 -22.25 -46.70 -4.93
CA ALA A 189 -21.64 -47.21 -3.70
C ALA A 189 -21.39 -48.73 -3.77
N SER A 190 -22.26 -49.50 -4.42
CA SER A 190 -22.04 -50.93 -4.61
C SER A 190 -20.88 -51.19 -5.59
N CYS A 191 -20.81 -50.48 -6.71
CA CYS A 191 -19.67 -50.54 -7.64
C CYS A 191 -18.34 -50.21 -6.94
N THR A 192 -18.30 -49.16 -6.12
CA THR A 192 -17.10 -48.81 -5.34
C THR A 192 -16.70 -49.93 -4.38
N ARG A 193 -17.67 -50.50 -3.64
CA ARG A 193 -17.41 -51.65 -2.75
C ARG A 193 -16.94 -52.89 -3.49
N PHE A 194 -17.50 -53.18 -4.66
CA PHE A 194 -17.03 -54.28 -5.51
C PHE A 194 -15.60 -54.06 -5.96
N PHE A 195 -15.25 -52.83 -6.38
CA PHE A 195 -13.89 -52.48 -6.76
C PHE A 195 -12.90 -52.61 -5.59
N GLU A 196 -13.26 -52.12 -4.41
CA GLU A 196 -12.47 -52.26 -3.18
C GLU A 196 -12.26 -53.74 -2.82
N ALA A 197 -13.32 -54.55 -2.86
CA ALA A 197 -13.25 -55.98 -2.57
C ALA A 197 -12.36 -56.73 -3.57
N MET A 198 -12.48 -56.43 -4.87
CA MET A 198 -11.64 -57.00 -5.92
C MET A 198 -10.17 -56.58 -5.78
N SER A 199 -9.93 -55.33 -5.36
CA SER A 199 -8.58 -54.84 -5.10
C SER A 199 -7.96 -55.54 -3.89
N ALA A 200 -8.70 -55.65 -2.78
CA ALA A 200 -8.27 -56.38 -1.58
C ALA A 200 -8.01 -57.88 -1.87
N MET A 201 -8.83 -58.53 -2.71
CA MET A 201 -8.60 -59.90 -3.13
C MET A 201 -7.27 -60.03 -3.90
N ARG A 202 -7.00 -59.11 -4.84
CA ARG A 202 -5.75 -59.08 -5.60
C ARG A 202 -4.53 -58.89 -4.69
N ASP A 203 -4.63 -58.01 -3.70
CA ASP A 203 -3.56 -57.75 -2.73
C ASP A 203 -3.31 -58.97 -1.83
N SER A 204 -4.36 -59.68 -1.43
CA SER A 204 -4.23 -60.93 -0.68
C SER A 204 -3.54 -62.03 -1.48
N PHE A 205 -3.86 -62.14 -2.78
CA PHE A 205 -3.23 -63.11 -3.67
C PHE A 205 -1.76 -62.78 -3.93
N ALA A 206 -1.43 -61.50 -4.15
CA ALA A 206 -0.04 -61.05 -4.26
C ALA A 206 0.76 -61.37 -2.99
N THR A 207 0.14 -61.21 -1.82
CA THR A 207 0.76 -61.57 -0.54
C THR A 207 1.00 -63.08 -0.41
N LEU A 208 0.03 -63.92 -0.80
CA LEU A 208 0.21 -65.38 -0.84
C LEU A 208 1.30 -65.83 -1.84
N GLN A 209 1.39 -65.19 -3.00
CA GLN A 209 2.46 -65.46 -3.96
C GLN A 209 3.83 -65.15 -3.37
N ARG A 210 3.98 -64.04 -2.64
CA ARG A 210 5.24 -63.71 -1.94
C ARG A 210 5.61 -64.79 -0.92
N PHE A 211 4.65 -65.33 -0.15
CA PHE A 211 4.92 -66.44 0.77
C PHE A 211 5.31 -67.75 0.05
N ARG A 212 4.66 -68.09 -1.07
CA ARG A 212 5.06 -69.25 -1.88
C ARG A 212 6.48 -69.13 -2.42
N VAL A 213 6.85 -67.95 -2.90
CA VAL A 213 8.19 -67.71 -3.47
C VAL A 213 9.26 -67.66 -2.36
N SER A 214 8.97 -67.07 -1.19
CA SER A 214 9.88 -67.08 -0.04
C SER A 214 10.10 -68.47 0.58
N ASN A 215 9.13 -69.39 0.47
CA ASN A 215 9.27 -70.76 0.98
C ASN A 215 9.90 -71.74 -0.04
N SER A 216 10.24 -71.27 -1.26
CA SER A 216 10.77 -72.09 -2.36
C SER A 216 12.31 -72.12 -2.44
N SER A 217 13.03 -71.39 -1.60
CA SER A 217 14.50 -71.39 -1.59
C SER A 217 15.07 -72.33 -0.53
N SER A 218 14.91 -73.64 -0.74
CA SER A 218 15.80 -74.67 -0.20
C SER A 218 16.01 -75.76 -1.26
N PRO A 219 17.23 -75.98 -1.77
CA PRO A 219 17.46 -76.89 -2.89
C PRO A 219 18.03 -78.23 -2.39
N MET A 220 17.39 -79.36 -2.74
CA MET A 220 18.12 -80.60 -3.05
C MET A 220 17.24 -81.69 -3.68
N THR A 221 17.53 -81.93 -4.97
CA THR A 221 17.55 -83.20 -5.73
C THR A 221 16.26 -83.99 -6.01
N PRO A 222 16.00 -84.40 -7.28
CA PRO A 222 14.87 -85.26 -7.67
C PRO A 222 15.26 -86.75 -7.80
N SER A 223 14.25 -87.57 -8.11
CA SER A 223 14.23 -89.03 -8.41
C SER A 223 14.11 -89.95 -7.19
N ASP A 224 13.21 -90.94 -7.12
CA ASP A 224 12.48 -91.68 -8.16
C ASP A 224 11.26 -92.45 -7.59
N SER A 225 10.45 -92.95 -8.52
CA SER A 225 9.51 -94.08 -8.41
C SER A 225 8.11 -93.73 -7.86
N SER A 226 7.09 -93.72 -8.72
CA SER A 226 6.35 -94.86 -9.28
C SER A 226 5.23 -95.36 -8.35
N GLY A 227 3.98 -95.14 -8.80
CA GLY A 227 2.86 -96.04 -8.55
C GLY A 227 1.85 -95.58 -7.50
N GLY A 228 0.66 -95.17 -7.95
CA GLY A 228 -0.46 -94.97 -7.05
C GLY A 228 -1.64 -94.22 -7.67
N ASP A 229 -2.58 -94.99 -8.19
CA ASP A 229 -3.89 -94.62 -8.71
C ASP A 229 -4.67 -93.69 -7.75
N SER A 230 -5.17 -92.53 -8.22
CA SER A 230 -6.28 -91.82 -7.55
C SER A 230 -7.03 -90.88 -8.49
N LYS A 231 -8.32 -91.15 -8.59
CA LYS A 231 -9.29 -90.54 -9.48
C LYS A 231 -9.87 -89.31 -8.78
N PHE A 232 -9.53 -88.11 -9.25
CA PHE A 232 -10.37 -86.92 -9.10
C PHE A 232 -10.41 -86.17 -10.42
N VAL A 233 -11.47 -86.46 -11.17
CA VAL A 233 -11.90 -85.67 -12.33
C VAL A 233 -12.36 -84.32 -11.80
N THR A 234 -11.66 -83.25 -12.16
CA THR A 234 -12.21 -81.90 -12.11
C THR A 234 -12.77 -81.61 -13.51
N PRO A 235 -14.05 -81.23 -13.70
CA PRO A 235 -14.59 -80.99 -15.03
C PRO A 235 -13.97 -79.71 -15.60
N SER A 236 -13.38 -79.80 -16.78
CA SER A 236 -13.09 -78.64 -17.62
C SER A 236 -14.41 -78.08 -18.18
N PRO A 237 -14.72 -76.78 -18.06
CA PRO A 237 -15.79 -76.19 -18.85
C PRO A 237 -15.23 -75.78 -20.20
N GLN A 238 -15.59 -76.58 -21.18
CA GLN A 238 -15.51 -76.31 -22.59
C GLN A 238 -16.64 -75.34 -22.96
N TRP A 239 -16.32 -74.09 -23.33
CA TRP A 239 -17.23 -73.26 -24.11
C TRP A 239 -16.64 -73.11 -25.51
N ARG A 240 -17.34 -73.72 -26.46
CA ARG A 240 -17.15 -73.63 -27.90
C ARG A 240 -17.65 -72.25 -28.40
N GLU A 241 -16.93 -71.69 -29.37
CA GLU A 241 -17.19 -70.44 -30.09
C GLU A 241 -18.66 -70.22 -30.52
N GLY A 242 -19.07 -68.95 -30.46
CA GLY A 242 -20.23 -68.45 -31.19
C GLY A 242 -20.55 -66.97 -30.96
N THR A 243 -19.91 -66.10 -31.75
CA THR A 243 -20.39 -64.78 -32.21
C THR A 243 -19.98 -63.51 -31.42
N THR A 244 -19.57 -62.50 -32.21
CA THR A 244 -19.28 -61.08 -31.92
C THR A 244 -17.81 -60.76 -31.59
N ARG A 245 -17.19 -59.66 -32.03
CA ARG A 245 -17.48 -58.56 -32.96
C ARG A 245 -16.26 -57.63 -32.83
N SER A 246 -15.79 -57.11 -33.97
CA SER A 246 -15.10 -55.82 -34.17
C SER A 246 -13.97 -55.38 -33.23
N ASP A 247 -12.77 -55.32 -33.81
CA ASP A 247 -11.95 -54.10 -33.97
C ASP A 247 -11.95 -53.09 -32.80
N ASP A 248 -10.83 -53.00 -32.07
CA ASP A 248 -10.01 -51.77 -32.06
C ASP A 248 -8.66 -52.04 -31.36
N SER A 249 -7.57 -51.59 -31.98
CA SER A 249 -6.22 -51.65 -31.42
C SER A 249 -5.52 -50.31 -31.56
N LEU A 250 -4.99 -49.83 -30.42
CA LEU A 250 -3.62 -49.33 -30.26
C LEU A 250 -3.28 -47.91 -30.76
N VAL A 251 -3.18 -46.98 -29.80
CA VAL A 251 -2.26 -45.82 -29.82
C VAL A 251 -1.98 -45.46 -28.34
N ASP A 252 -0.88 -45.91 -27.76
CA ASP A 252 0.47 -45.30 -27.72
C ASP A 252 0.68 -44.40 -26.49
N ASP A 253 1.58 -44.87 -25.62
CA ASP A 253 2.11 -44.21 -24.44
C ASP A 253 3.14 -43.16 -24.86
N SER A 254 2.90 -41.88 -24.56
CA SER A 254 3.91 -40.84 -24.82
C SER A 254 3.75 -39.60 -23.93
N TRP A 255 4.72 -39.46 -23.01
CA TRP A 255 5.21 -38.21 -22.40
C TRP A 255 4.47 -37.59 -21.20
N ARG A 256 4.86 -38.05 -20.01
CA ARG A 256 5.13 -37.17 -18.86
C ARG A 256 6.44 -36.40 -19.10
N GLN A 257 6.40 -35.14 -19.54
CA GLN A 257 7.41 -34.13 -19.17
C GLN A 257 6.98 -32.73 -19.63
N GLN A 258 6.71 -31.81 -18.69
CA GLN A 258 7.20 -30.42 -18.60
C GLN A 258 6.26 -29.62 -17.67
N GLN A 259 6.71 -29.34 -16.46
CA GLN A 259 6.40 -28.11 -15.73
C GLN A 259 7.72 -27.36 -15.64
N ASP A 260 7.87 -26.24 -16.36
CA ASP A 260 8.38 -25.01 -15.76
C ASP A 260 8.08 -23.80 -16.66
N LEU A 261 8.01 -22.65 -16.00
CA LEU A 261 7.50 -21.33 -16.40
C LEU A 261 8.13 -20.71 -17.67
N THR A 262 7.39 -19.85 -18.38
CA THR A 262 7.73 -18.42 -18.61
C THR A 262 6.59 -17.72 -19.38
N LEU A 263 6.23 -16.52 -18.90
CA LEU A 263 5.34 -15.53 -19.52
C LEU A 263 5.65 -15.31 -21.01
N GLU A 264 4.62 -15.17 -21.84
CA GLU A 264 4.48 -14.02 -22.74
C GLU A 264 2.99 -13.90 -23.13
N ALA A 265 2.49 -12.68 -22.96
CA ALA A 265 1.14 -12.29 -23.34
C ALA A 265 1.03 -12.18 -24.86
N SER A 266 -0.05 -12.65 -25.44
CA SER A 266 -0.49 -12.16 -26.75
C SER A 266 -2.01 -12.11 -26.82
N ASP A 267 -2.47 -10.89 -27.09
CA ASP A 267 -3.82 -10.45 -27.39
C ASP A 267 -4.47 -11.30 -28.48
N GLU A 268 -5.59 -11.96 -28.18
CA GLU A 268 -6.58 -12.29 -29.23
C GLU A 268 -7.99 -12.63 -28.71
N ILE A 269 -8.43 -12.04 -27.61
CA ILE A 269 -9.83 -12.16 -27.14
C ILE A 269 -10.45 -10.78 -27.05
N SER A 270 -10.82 -10.23 -28.21
CA SER A 270 -11.60 -8.99 -28.28
C SER A 270 -12.49 -8.90 -29.52
N HIS A 271 -13.08 -10.00 -30.00
CA HIS A 271 -14.06 -9.92 -31.12
C HIS A 271 -15.27 -10.88 -31.04
N ARG A 272 -15.73 -11.28 -29.84
CA ARG A 272 -17.09 -11.87 -29.72
C ARG A 272 -18.13 -10.80 -29.39
N ARG A 273 -18.66 -10.21 -30.46
CA ARG A 273 -19.90 -9.42 -30.49
C ARG A 273 -21.01 -10.10 -29.68
N LEU A 274 -21.49 -9.43 -28.63
CA LEU A 274 -22.77 -9.73 -27.99
C LEU A 274 -23.89 -9.18 -28.89
N SER A 275 -24.49 -10.03 -29.71
CA SER A 275 -25.73 -9.69 -30.43
C SER A 275 -26.93 -10.18 -29.62
N TRP A 276 -27.78 -9.26 -29.18
CA TRP A 276 -29.11 -9.56 -28.64
C TRP A 276 -30.10 -9.86 -29.79
N PRO A 277 -31.14 -10.69 -29.57
CA PRO A 277 -32.11 -11.06 -30.60
C PRO A 277 -33.01 -9.87 -30.97
N SER A 278 -33.33 -9.75 -32.27
CA SER A 278 -34.18 -8.70 -32.83
C SER A 278 -35.62 -8.73 -32.27
N PRO A 279 -36.27 -7.57 -32.08
CA PRO A 279 -37.66 -7.54 -31.64
C PRO A 279 -38.59 -8.04 -32.75
N VAL A 280 -39.47 -8.96 -32.39
CA VAL A 280 -40.51 -9.55 -33.25
C VAL A 280 -41.42 -8.43 -33.78
N LYS A 281 -41.51 -8.30 -35.11
CA LYS A 281 -42.53 -7.49 -35.79
C LYS A 281 -43.92 -7.99 -35.36
N LYS A 282 -44.68 -7.15 -34.64
CA LYS A 282 -46.13 -7.31 -34.54
C LYS A 282 -46.75 -6.63 -35.76
N GLY A 283 -47.31 -7.45 -36.65
CA GLY A 283 -48.17 -6.97 -37.71
C GLY A 283 -49.56 -6.65 -37.17
N LEU A 284 -50.05 -5.48 -37.55
CA LEU A 284 -51.44 -5.17 -37.91
C LEU A 284 -51.44 -3.79 -38.59
#